data_AF-A0A967E339-F1
#
_entry.id   AF-A0A967E339-F1
#
_cell.length_a   1.000
_cell.length_b   1.000
_cell.length_c   1.000
_cell.angle_alpha   90.00
_cell.angle_beta   90.00
_cell.angle_gamma   90.00
#
_symmetry.space_group_name_H-M   'P 1'
#
loop_
_entity.id
_entity.type
_entity.pdbx_description
1 polymer ?
#
loop_
_entity_poly.entity_id
_entity_poly.type
_entity_poly.pdbx_seq_one_letter_code
_entity_poly.pdbx_strand_id
1 'polypeptide(L)'
;MPSIESVLTILEVNGPFREPRERVFSYDYSIQRSTWVTPHGVRVKVSIPDELETFKRRLLGVVAGSPGQQLLMSNILSRVIADWKIKVADEEGLLTERRDVMLGPFIGPLSHLFVKLEALFEAARAPVREEVRRRVGL
;
A
#
# COMPACT_ATOMS: atom_id res chain seq x y z
N MET A 1 -29.19 15.21 0.64
CA MET A 1 -29.05 14.09 1.60
C MET A 1 -27.57 14.01 1.95
N PRO A 2 -27.16 14.17 3.21
CA PRO A 2 -25.74 14.03 3.54
C PRO A 2 -25.40 12.53 3.44
N SER A 3 -24.48 12.21 2.56
CA SER A 3 -23.85 10.90 2.47
C SER A 3 -23.30 10.57 3.85
N ILE A 4 -23.80 9.52 4.50
CA ILE A 4 -23.21 9.03 5.73
C ILE A 4 -21.79 8.61 5.36
N GLU A 5 -20.80 9.42 5.73
CA GLU A 5 -19.38 9.08 5.53
C GLU A 5 -19.14 7.75 6.26
N SER A 6 -19.10 6.65 5.50
CA SER A 6 -18.83 5.34 6.07
C SER A 6 -17.33 5.28 6.38
N VAL A 7 -16.97 5.67 7.60
CA VAL A 7 -15.58 5.65 8.07
C VAL A 7 -15.04 4.23 7.96
N LEU A 8 -14.03 4.03 7.12
CA LEU A 8 -13.30 2.76 7.00
C LEU A 8 -12.23 2.70 8.09
N THR A 9 -12.25 1.62 8.86
CA THR A 9 -11.24 1.34 9.90
C THR A 9 -10.48 0.08 9.53
N ILE A 10 -9.14 0.15 9.57
CA ILE A 10 -8.27 -1.02 9.41
C ILE A 10 -8.08 -1.63 10.81
N LEU A 11 -8.53 -2.87 11.00
CA LEU A 11 -8.41 -3.60 12.25
C LEU A 11 -7.07 -4.33 12.34
N GLU A 12 -6.71 -5.04 11.27
CA GLU A 12 -5.51 -5.87 11.22
C GLU A 12 -4.85 -5.80 9.84
N VAL A 13 -3.52 -5.95 9.83
CA VAL A 13 -2.71 -6.03 8.61
C VAL A 13 -1.70 -7.15 8.77
N ASN A 14 -1.76 -8.14 7.87
CA ASN A 14 -0.84 -9.27 7.83
C ASN A 14 0.03 -9.23 6.56
N GLY A 15 1.32 -9.58 6.69
CA GLY A 15 2.29 -9.58 5.58
C GLY A 15 3.63 -8.90 5.95
N PRO A 16 4.55 -8.72 5.00
CA PRO A 16 4.41 -9.03 3.56
C PRO A 16 4.47 -10.54 3.28
N PHE A 17 3.56 -11.02 2.43
CA PHE A 17 3.65 -12.35 1.82
C PHE A 17 4.27 -12.24 0.43
N ARG A 18 5.28 -13.07 0.14
CA ARG A 18 5.87 -13.16 -1.19
C ARG A 18 5.06 -14.15 -2.03
N GLU A 19 4.38 -13.66 -3.07
CA GLU A 19 3.61 -14.55 -3.96
C GLU A 19 4.54 -15.45 -4.81
N PRO A 20 4.28 -16.77 -4.90
CA PRO A 20 5.20 -17.71 -5.57
C PRO A 20 5.34 -17.49 -7.08
N ARG A 21 4.26 -17.08 -7.75
CA ARG A 21 4.17 -17.01 -9.22
C ARG A 21 4.22 -15.59 -9.79
N GLU A 22 4.13 -14.60 -8.93
CA GLU A 22 4.06 -13.18 -9.31
C GLU A 22 5.21 -12.42 -8.69
N ARG A 23 5.64 -11.29 -9.29
CA ARG A 23 6.65 -10.40 -8.68
C ARG A 23 6.00 -9.34 -7.81
N VAL A 24 5.16 -9.77 -6.87
CA VAL A 24 4.40 -8.90 -5.97
C VAL A 24 4.60 -9.29 -4.50
N PHE A 25 4.45 -8.31 -3.61
CA PHE A 25 4.18 -8.54 -2.20
C PHE A 25 2.69 -8.42 -1.93
N SER A 26 2.14 -9.31 -1.11
CA SER A 26 0.75 -9.28 -0.70
C SER A 26 0.61 -8.91 0.77
N TYR A 27 -0.44 -8.16 1.07
CA TYR A 27 -0.87 -7.82 2.42
C TYR A 27 -2.35 -8.11 2.57
N ASP A 28 -2.73 -8.77 3.66
CA ASP A 28 -4.11 -9.03 4.00
C ASP A 28 -4.58 -8.03 5.05
N TYR A 29 -5.56 -7.21 4.67
CA TYR A 29 -6.19 -6.22 5.52
C TYR A 29 -7.52 -6.74 6.02
N SER A 30 -7.76 -6.62 7.32
CA SER A 30 -9.10 -6.75 7.89
C SER A 30 -9.68 -5.35 8.04
N ILE A 31 -10.68 -5.01 7.24
CA ILE A 31 -11.33 -3.70 7.25
C ILE A 31 -12.74 -3.78 7.83
N GLN A 32 -13.14 -2.76 8.57
CA GLN A 32 -14.46 -2.62 9.13
C GLN A 32 -15.04 -1.27 8.73
N ARG A 33 -16.26 -1.28 8.19
CA ARG A 33 -17.07 -0.07 8.04
C ARG A 33 -18.16 -0.04 9.10
N SER A 34 -18.57 1.17 9.47
CA SER A 34 -19.71 1.38 10.38
C SER A 34 -21.01 0.77 9.86
N THR A 35 -21.16 0.64 8.53
CA THR A 35 -22.33 0.07 7.87
C THR A 35 -22.33 -1.45 7.80
N TRP A 36 -21.23 -2.13 8.16
CA TRP A 36 -21.10 -3.58 8.07
C TRP A 36 -21.20 -4.25 9.44
N VAL A 37 -21.81 -5.42 9.48
CA VAL A 37 -22.00 -6.19 10.73
C VAL A 37 -20.70 -6.90 11.17
N THR A 38 -19.80 -7.23 10.24
CA THR A 38 -18.53 -7.90 10.55
C THR A 38 -17.39 -7.35 9.68
N PRO A 39 -16.13 -7.57 10.09
CA PRO A 39 -14.97 -7.18 9.29
C PRO A 39 -14.91 -7.96 7.98
N HIS A 40 -14.21 -7.39 7.00
CA HIS A 40 -14.01 -7.98 5.68
C HIS A 40 -12.54 -8.01 5.30
N GLY A 41 -12.12 -9.08 4.63
CA GLY A 41 -10.75 -9.28 4.16
C GLY A 41 -10.49 -8.63 2.81
N VAL A 42 -9.42 -7.84 2.72
CA VAL A 42 -8.94 -7.23 1.47
C VAL A 42 -7.49 -7.61 1.26
N ARG A 43 -7.19 -8.25 0.13
CA ARG A 43 -5.81 -8.58 -0.24
C ARG A 43 -5.26 -7.50 -1.15
N VAL A 44 -4.19 -6.84 -0.72
CA VAL A 44 -3.47 -5.82 -1.50
C VAL A 44 -2.21 -6.40 -2.08
N LYS A 45 -2.07 -6.35 -3.39
CA LYS A 45 -0.85 -6.73 -4.11
C LYS A 45 -0.06 -5.49 -4.48
N VAL A 46 1.21 -5.47 -4.09
CA VAL A 46 2.19 -4.43 -4.43
C VAL A 46 3.20 -5.00 -5.43
N SER A 47 3.25 -4.45 -6.65
CA SER A 47 4.25 -4.83 -7.63
C SER A 47 5.64 -4.41 -7.18
N ILE A 48 6.55 -5.38 -7.13
CA ILE A 48 7.95 -5.13 -6.81
C ILE A 48 8.60 -4.26 -7.92
N PRO A 49 8.56 -4.64 -9.21
CA PRO A 49 9.22 -3.85 -10.25
C PRO A 49 8.55 -2.49 -10.53
N ASP A 50 7.22 -2.43 -10.49
CA ASP A 50 6.49 -1.27 -11.02
C ASP A 50 6.13 -0.24 -9.94
N GLU A 51 5.82 -0.68 -8.72
CA GLU A 51 5.42 0.20 -7.62
C GLU A 51 6.59 0.39 -6.65
N LEU A 52 7.06 -0.69 -6.02
CA LEU A 52 8.05 -0.63 -4.95
C LEU A 52 9.40 -0.06 -5.42
N GLU A 53 10.00 -0.64 -6.45
CA GLU A 53 11.30 -0.20 -6.94
C GLU A 53 11.25 1.19 -7.61
N THR A 54 10.08 1.60 -8.11
CA THR A 54 9.86 2.96 -8.63
C THR A 54 9.89 3.98 -7.50
N PHE A 55 9.11 3.77 -6.44
CA PHE A 55 9.10 4.68 -5.29
C PHE A 55 10.41 4.65 -4.50
N LYS A 56 11.05 3.48 -4.38
CA LYS A 56 12.34 3.33 -3.70
C LYS A 56 13.43 4.17 -4.38
N ARG A 57 13.52 4.11 -5.71
CA ARG A 57 14.46 4.92 -6.51
C ARG A 57 14.18 6.41 -6.36
N ARG A 58 12.92 6.84 -6.33
CA ARG A 58 12.54 8.25 -6.12
C ARG A 58 12.82 8.74 -4.71
N LEU A 59 12.70 7.87 -3.71
CA LEU A 59 12.90 8.21 -2.30
C LEU A 59 14.38 8.46 -1.96
N LEU A 60 15.27 7.59 -2.45
CA LEU A 60 16.68 7.54 -2.00
C LEU A 60 17.69 7.80 -3.12
N GLY A 61 17.28 7.81 -4.39
CA GLY A 61 18.19 7.96 -5.52
C GLY A 61 18.99 6.68 -5.79
N VAL A 62 20.32 6.80 -5.91
CA VAL A 62 21.22 5.66 -6.11
C VAL A 62 21.15 4.75 -4.88
N VAL A 63 20.98 3.46 -5.13
CA VAL A 63 20.78 2.41 -4.12
C VAL A 63 21.87 2.51 -3.04
N ALA A 64 21.50 3.05 -1.87
CA ALA A 64 22.39 3.21 -0.72
C ALA A 64 22.06 2.18 0.35
N GLY A 65 23.10 1.70 1.05
CA GLY A 65 22.97 0.78 2.18
C GLY A 65 23.27 -0.69 1.86
N SER A 66 23.51 -1.45 2.92
CA SER A 66 23.79 -2.89 2.86
C SER A 66 22.57 -3.70 2.36
N PRO A 67 22.75 -4.95 1.91
CA PRO A 67 21.62 -5.80 1.50
C PRO A 67 20.52 -5.92 2.57
N GLY A 68 20.90 -6.00 3.85
CA GLY A 68 19.94 -6.03 4.97
C GLY A 68 19.18 -4.71 5.12
N GLN A 69 19.86 -3.58 4.96
CA GLN A 69 19.20 -2.26 4.96
C GLN A 69 18.24 -2.13 3.78
N GLN A 70 18.61 -2.61 2.59
CA GLN A 70 17.74 -2.61 1.43
C GLN A 70 16.48 -3.48 1.61
N LEU A 71 16.61 -4.62 2.27
CA LEU A 71 15.47 -5.47 2.61
C LEU A 71 14.52 -4.74 3.57
N LEU A 72 15.05 -4.13 4.63
CA LEU A 72 14.24 -3.37 5.60
C LEU A 72 13.52 -2.20 4.94
N MET A 73 14.21 -1.46 4.06
CA MET A 73 13.60 -0.37 3.27
C MET A 73 12.47 -0.89 2.38
N SER A 74 12.69 -1.99 1.66
CA SER A 74 11.68 -2.59 0.81
C SER A 74 10.46 -3.05 1.62
N ASN A 75 10.64 -3.57 2.84
CA ASN A 75 9.54 -3.96 3.72
C ASN A 75 8.75 -2.75 4.23
N ILE A 76 9.43 -1.69 4.68
CA ILE A 76 8.79 -0.45 5.14
C ILE A 76 7.99 0.17 4.00
N LEU A 77 8.64 0.35 2.85
CA LEU A 77 8.03 1.04 1.72
C LEU A 77 6.88 0.22 1.11
N SER A 78 7.01 -1.11 1.00
CA SER A 78 5.92 -1.94 0.49
C SER A 78 4.68 -1.90 1.39
N ARG A 79 4.86 -1.84 2.72
CA ARG A 79 3.75 -1.65 3.65
C ARG A 79 3.07 -0.30 3.48
N VAL A 80 3.88 0.77 3.41
CA VAL A 80 3.37 2.13 3.20
C VAL A 80 2.59 2.24 1.89
N ILE A 81 3.10 1.63 0.82
CA ILE A 81 2.39 1.57 -0.46
C ILE A 81 1.06 0.82 -0.30
N ALA A 82 1.05 -0.33 0.38
CA ALA A 82 -0.17 -1.09 0.60
C ALA A 82 -1.23 -0.28 1.38
N ASP A 83 -0.80 0.47 2.41
CA ASP A 83 -1.68 1.36 3.18
C ASP A 83 -2.26 2.48 2.30
N TRP A 84 -1.46 3.08 1.43
CA TRP A 84 -1.95 4.07 0.47
C TRP A 84 -2.93 3.48 -0.54
N LYS A 85 -2.70 2.24 -1.00
CA LYS A 85 -3.61 1.58 -1.92
C LYS A 85 -4.97 1.30 -1.31
N ILE A 86 -5.05 0.98 -0.01
CA ILE A 86 -6.33 0.88 0.70
C ILE A 86 -7.04 2.23 0.72
N LYS A 87 -6.33 3.34 0.99
CA LYS A 87 -6.93 4.68 0.97
C LYS A 87 -7.46 5.06 -0.41
N VAL A 88 -6.66 4.84 -1.45
CA VAL A 88 -7.09 5.08 -2.83
C VAL A 88 -8.29 4.20 -3.18
N ALA A 89 -8.30 2.93 -2.80
CA ALA A 89 -9.43 2.05 -3.08
C ALA A 89 -10.71 2.43 -2.32
N ASP A 90 -10.58 2.99 -1.12
CA ASP A 90 -11.70 3.56 -0.37
C ASP A 90 -12.26 4.81 -1.08
N GLU A 91 -11.39 5.75 -1.46
CA GLU A 91 -11.75 6.97 -2.19
C GLU A 91 -12.41 6.70 -3.54
N GLU A 92 -11.97 5.65 -4.24
CA GLU A 92 -12.54 5.23 -5.53
C GLU A 92 -13.79 4.35 -5.37
N GLY A 93 -14.25 4.13 -4.14
CA GLY A 93 -15.44 3.35 -3.86
C GLY A 93 -15.29 1.84 -4.12
N LEU A 94 -14.08 1.34 -4.39
CA LEU A 94 -13.80 -0.09 -4.62
C LEU A 94 -14.06 -0.95 -3.37
N LEU A 95 -14.10 -0.31 -2.20
CA LEU A 95 -14.34 -0.96 -0.90
C LEU A 95 -15.73 -0.64 -0.34
N THR A 96 -16.68 -0.16 -1.16
CA THR A 96 -18.03 0.24 -0.71
C THR A 96 -18.93 -0.97 -0.50
N GLU A 97 -18.77 -1.99 -1.35
CA GLU A 97 -19.52 -3.23 -1.26
C GLU A 97 -18.76 -4.26 -0.42
N ARG A 98 -19.50 -5.04 0.38
CA ARG A 98 -18.94 -6.12 1.19
C ARG A 98 -18.67 -7.35 0.31
N ARG A 99 -17.57 -7.33 -0.43
CA ARG A 99 -17.10 -8.43 -1.28
C ARG A 99 -15.62 -8.66 -1.06
N ASP A 100 -15.15 -9.89 -1.30
CA ASP A 100 -13.72 -10.19 -1.30
C ASP A 100 -13.03 -9.40 -2.40
N VAL A 101 -12.27 -8.38 -1.99
CA VAL A 101 -11.54 -7.50 -2.91
C VAL A 101 -10.08 -7.91 -2.92
N MET A 102 -9.60 -8.28 -4.10
CA MET A 102 -8.17 -8.36 -4.39
C MET A 102 -7.76 -7.09 -5.13
N LEU A 103 -7.10 -6.18 -4.41
CA LEU A 103 -6.50 -4.99 -5.01
C LEU A 103 -5.21 -5.37 -5.71
N GLY A 104 -5.28 -5.48 -7.03
CA GLY A 104 -4.12 -5.75 -7.87
C GLY A 104 -3.09 -4.60 -7.86
N PRO A 105 -1.92 -4.81 -8.48
CA PRO A 105 -0.99 -3.73 -8.77
C PRO A 105 -1.68 -2.61 -9.58
N PHE A 106 -1.36 -1.34 -9.30
CA PHE A 106 -1.91 -0.20 -10.04
C PHE A 106 -1.18 -0.03 -11.37
N ILE A 107 -1.26 -1.06 -12.20
CA ILE A 107 -0.71 -1.14 -13.55
C ILE A 107 -1.80 -1.67 -14.49
N GLY A 108 -1.56 -1.59 -15.79
CA GLY A 108 -2.51 -2.09 -16.79
C GLY A 108 -3.90 -1.47 -16.58
N PRO A 109 -4.96 -2.26 -16.30
CA PRO A 109 -6.31 -1.74 -16.07
C PRO A 109 -6.43 -0.74 -14.91
N LEU A 110 -5.60 -0.87 -13.87
CA LEU A 110 -5.61 0.00 -12.68
C LEU A 110 -4.56 1.12 -12.75
N SER A 111 -3.93 1.34 -13.90
CA SER A 111 -2.89 2.37 -14.07
C SER A 111 -3.36 3.79 -13.74
N HIS A 112 -4.63 4.10 -13.94
CA HIS A 112 -5.23 5.40 -13.57
C HIS A 112 -5.16 5.67 -12.05
N LEU A 113 -5.15 4.62 -11.22
CA LEU A 113 -5.00 4.74 -9.76
C LEU A 113 -3.55 4.98 -9.33
N PHE A 114 -2.58 4.67 -10.19
CA PHE A 114 -1.16 4.91 -9.90
C PHE A 114 -0.88 6.40 -9.69
N VAL A 115 -1.54 7.28 -10.44
CA VAL A 115 -1.38 8.74 -10.32
C VAL A 115 -1.76 9.21 -8.91
N LYS A 116 -2.79 8.63 -8.30
CA LYS A 116 -3.20 8.93 -6.92
C LYS A 116 -2.17 8.43 -5.91
N LEU A 117 -1.61 7.25 -6.16
CA LEU A 117 -0.53 6.70 -5.36
C LEU A 117 0.74 7.57 -5.42
N GLU A 118 1.05 8.13 -6.59
CA GLU A 118 2.15 9.09 -6.74
C GLU A 118 1.91 10.40 -5.98
N ALA A 119 0.68 10.92 -6.00
CA ALA A 119 0.32 12.11 -5.24
C ALA A 119 0.49 11.89 -3.73
N LEU A 120 0.05 10.73 -3.22
CA LEU A 120 0.27 10.33 -1.83
C LEU A 120 1.76 10.17 -1.51
N PHE A 121 2.54 9.58 -2.43
CA PHE A 121 3.99 9.45 -2.27
C PHE A 121 4.67 10.82 -2.16
N GLU A 122 4.37 11.76 -3.04
CA GLU A 122 5.01 13.09 -2.99
C GLU A 122 4.62 13.85 -1.72
N ALA A 123 3.35 13.78 -1.30
CA ALA A 123 2.89 14.38 -0.05
C ALA A 123 3.57 13.78 1.19
N ALA A 124 3.83 12.47 1.17
CA ALA A 124 4.43 11.72 2.28
C ALA A 124 5.93 11.46 2.12
N ARG A 125 6.59 12.04 1.11
CA ARG A 125 7.98 11.72 0.77
C ARG A 125 8.94 12.01 1.92
N ALA A 126 8.83 13.20 2.52
CA ALA A 126 9.64 13.59 3.66
C ALA A 126 9.43 12.69 4.89
N PRO A 127 8.20 12.47 5.39
CA PRO A 127 7.99 11.60 6.55
C PRO A 127 8.37 10.13 6.28
N VAL A 128 8.13 9.61 5.07
CA VAL A 128 8.58 8.25 4.71
C VAL A 128 10.09 8.14 4.68
N ARG A 129 10.80 9.17 4.20
CA ARG A 129 12.26 9.20 4.22
C ARG A 129 12.80 9.19 5.65
N GLU A 130 12.22 9.99 6.54
CA GLU A 130 12.62 10.02 7.95
C GLU A 130 12.32 8.68 8.66
N GLU A 131 11.20 8.03 8.35
CA GLU A 131 10.90 6.70 8.88
C GLU A 131 11.95 5.67 8.45
N VAL A 132 12.33 5.71 7.18
CA VAL A 132 13.38 4.85 6.62
C VAL A 132 14.71 5.12 7.33
N ARG A 133 15.13 6.38 7.46
CA ARG A 133 16.37 6.74 8.17
C ARG A 133 16.37 6.22 9.60
N ARG A 134 15.27 6.45 10.33
CA ARG A 134 15.12 6.04 11.73
C ARG A 134 15.21 4.52 11.92
N ARG A 135 14.56 3.73 11.07
CA ARG A 135 14.52 2.26 11.21
C ARG A 135 15.73 1.55 10.61
N VAL A 136 16.34 2.14 9.60
CA VAL A 136 17.40 1.50 8.81
C VAL A 136 18.79 2.01 9.20
N GLY A 137 18.87 3.17 9.87
CA GLY A 137 20.12 3.78 10.31
C GLY A 137 20.92 4.40 9.18
N LEU A 138 20.24 5.00 8.20
CA LEU A 138 20.82 5.69 7.02
C LEU A 138 20.83 7.21 7.19
#